data_AF-A0A9K3EGR4-F1
#
_entry.id   AF-A0A9K3EGR4-F1
#
_cell.length_a   1.000
_cell.length_b   1.000
_cell.length_c   1.000
_cell.angle_alpha   90.00
_cell.angle_beta   90.00
_cell.angle_gamma   90.00
#
_symmetry.space_group_name_H-M   'P 1'
#
loop_
_entity.id
_entity.type
_entity.pdbx_description
1 polymer ?
#
loop_
_entity_poly.entity_id
_entity_poly.type
_entity_poly.pdbx_seq_one_letter_code
_entity_poly.pdbx_strand_id
1 'polypeptide(L)'
;MFVLLTYKSPIVIAISNVNNILSQTTFAWWEIGHGKFRFRHPWKEYLKVGVYTRKCAYHIETLNGHLEAKDEAHSKFKEAIKEPCMTMSSEVGKVLKELGSSLKLMIYPSSSAVHIKNCKEAVEELNTALRASMVAEYDIQEIIPVIASTSILVEIIKCAETISEAIEELSKQAHFLNIGLPQMLVSGGEEESITITIL
;
A
#
# COMPACT_ATOMS: atom_id res chain seq x y z
N MET A 1 43.42 -13.38 -4.98
CA MET A 1 42.70 -13.30 -3.69
C MET A 1 42.23 -11.87 -3.49
N PHE A 2 41.08 -11.51 -4.09
CA PHE A 2 40.33 -10.30 -3.75
C PHE A 2 38.92 -10.78 -3.40
N VAL A 3 38.51 -10.38 -2.21
CA VAL A 3 37.44 -10.97 -1.41
C VAL A 3 36.08 -10.68 -2.06
N LEU A 4 35.29 -11.74 -2.25
CA LEU A 4 33.84 -11.67 -2.40
C LEU A 4 33.26 -11.10 -1.09
N LEU A 5 33.24 -9.77 -0.96
CA LEU A 5 32.36 -9.11 -0.02
C LEU A 5 30.99 -9.04 -0.69
N THR A 6 30.06 -9.76 -0.09
CA THR A 6 28.62 -9.80 -0.36
C THR A 6 28.07 -8.52 -1.00
N TYR A 7 27.99 -8.52 -2.34
CA TYR A 7 27.33 -7.47 -3.10
C TYR A 7 25.82 -7.58 -2.83
N LYS A 8 25.33 -6.86 -1.80
CA LYS A 8 23.91 -6.53 -1.73
C LYS A 8 23.63 -5.68 -2.97
N SER A 9 22.80 -6.20 -3.89
CA SER A 9 22.35 -5.46 -5.07
C SER A 9 21.99 -4.02 -4.68
N PRO A 10 22.41 -3.00 -5.46
CA PRO A 10 21.99 -1.62 -5.28
C PRO A 10 20.46 -1.46 -5.18
N ILE A 11 19.70 -2.38 -5.77
CA ILE A 11 18.23 -2.52 -5.62
C ILE A 11 17.80 -2.68 -4.15
N VAL A 12 18.53 -3.46 -3.34
CA VAL A 12 18.25 -3.66 -1.90
C VAL A 12 18.63 -2.43 -1.09
N ILE A 13 19.60 -1.64 -1.55
CA ILE A 13 20.00 -0.35 -0.95
C ILE A 13 19.02 0.77 -1.33
N ALA A 14 18.42 0.70 -2.53
CA ALA A 14 17.46 1.68 -3.04
C ALA A 14 16.12 1.69 -2.28
N ILE A 15 15.74 0.57 -1.65
CA ILE A 15 14.53 0.46 -0.82
C ILE A 15 14.77 1.02 0.60
N SER A 16 16.01 1.06 1.09
CA SER A 16 16.32 1.40 2.49
C SER A 16 16.77 2.84 2.75
N ASN A 17 17.08 3.65 1.72
CA ASN A 17 17.69 4.97 1.92
C ASN A 17 16.83 6.14 1.38
N VAL A 18 16.27 6.92 2.30
CA VAL A 18 15.23 7.93 2.08
C VAL A 18 15.73 9.17 1.30
N ASN A 19 17.05 9.41 1.21
CA ASN A 19 17.55 10.75 0.87
C ASN A 19 18.26 10.92 -0.49
N ASN A 20 18.38 9.91 -1.36
CA ASN A 20 19.08 10.15 -2.64
C ASN A 20 18.71 9.22 -3.81
N ILE A 21 17.48 9.33 -4.30
CA ILE A 21 17.02 8.55 -5.46
C ILE A 21 17.61 9.11 -6.75
N LEU A 22 17.69 10.44 -6.88
CA LEU A 22 18.15 11.09 -8.11
C LEU A 22 19.62 10.79 -8.43
N SER A 23 20.52 10.79 -7.45
CA SER A 23 21.94 10.47 -7.73
C SER A 23 22.17 9.00 -8.11
N GLN A 24 21.29 8.07 -7.69
CA GLN A 24 21.41 6.63 -7.98
C GLN A 24 20.86 6.25 -9.35
N THR A 25 19.94 7.05 -9.91
CA THR A 25 19.35 6.80 -11.25
C THR A 25 20.31 7.00 -12.40
N THR A 26 21.28 7.91 -12.26
CA THR A 26 22.36 8.12 -13.23
C THR A 26 23.32 6.92 -13.30
N PHE A 27 23.28 6.00 -12.32
CA PHE A 27 24.09 4.78 -12.31
C PHE A 27 23.31 3.53 -12.72
N ALA A 28 22.00 3.46 -12.44
CA ALA A 28 21.20 2.26 -12.71
C ALA A 28 20.95 1.97 -14.21
N TRP A 29 21.06 2.97 -15.10
CA TRP A 29 20.89 2.74 -16.54
C TRP A 29 22.05 1.95 -17.19
N TRP A 30 23.22 1.94 -16.55
CA TRP A 30 24.39 1.18 -16.98
C TRP A 30 24.39 -0.26 -16.46
N GLU A 31 23.47 -0.65 -15.58
CA GLU A 31 23.47 -2.02 -15.05
C GLU A 31 23.22 -3.01 -16.20
N ILE A 32 24.25 -3.79 -16.50
CA ILE A 32 24.14 -4.97 -17.35
C ILE A 32 23.03 -5.83 -16.73
N GLY A 33 22.12 -6.31 -17.57
CA GLY A 33 20.94 -7.05 -17.11
C GLY A 33 21.32 -8.19 -16.18
N HIS A 34 20.63 -8.28 -15.05
CA HIS A 34 20.88 -9.28 -14.01
C HIS A 34 19.56 -9.86 -13.50
N GLY A 35 19.49 -11.20 -13.45
CA GLY A 35 18.29 -11.92 -13.05
C GLY A 35 17.07 -11.56 -13.91
N LYS A 36 16.03 -11.03 -13.27
CA LYS A 36 14.77 -10.64 -13.92
C LYS A 36 14.81 -9.26 -14.59
N PHE A 37 15.84 -8.45 -14.30
CA PHE A 37 15.99 -7.10 -14.83
C PHE A 37 16.88 -7.15 -16.08
N ARG A 38 16.30 -6.87 -17.26
CA ARG A 38 17.02 -6.93 -18.55
C ARG A 38 17.72 -5.61 -18.85
N PHE A 39 18.64 -5.62 -19.81
CA PHE A 39 19.21 -4.39 -20.36
C PHE A 39 18.10 -3.47 -20.92
N ARG A 40 18.19 -2.15 -20.68
CA ARG A 40 17.14 -1.14 -20.98
C ARG A 40 15.83 -1.34 -20.22
N HIS A 41 15.92 -1.74 -18.95
CA HIS A 41 14.75 -1.82 -18.07
C HIS A 41 14.07 -0.45 -17.90
N PRO A 42 12.72 -0.38 -17.78
CA PRO A 42 11.97 0.88 -17.63
C PRO A 42 12.13 1.47 -16.22
N TRP A 43 13.34 1.93 -15.88
CA TRP A 43 13.68 2.42 -14.55
C TRP A 43 12.88 3.65 -14.13
N LYS A 44 12.45 4.50 -15.09
CA LYS A 44 11.66 5.71 -14.79
C LYS A 44 10.30 5.34 -14.17
N GLU A 45 9.70 4.27 -14.65
CA GLU A 45 8.41 3.75 -14.21
C GLU A 45 8.52 3.13 -12.80
N TYR A 46 9.62 2.41 -12.51
CA TYR A 46 9.89 1.93 -11.14
C TYR A 46 10.05 3.07 -10.14
N LEU A 47 10.68 4.18 -10.54
CA LEU A 47 10.81 5.36 -9.68
C LEU A 47 9.46 6.01 -9.41
N LYS A 48 8.61 6.11 -10.44
CA LYS A 48 7.23 6.62 -10.30
C LYS A 48 6.47 5.80 -9.26
N VAL A 49 6.52 4.47 -9.37
CA VAL A 49 5.95 3.56 -8.35
C VAL A 49 6.54 3.84 -6.97
N GLY A 50 7.87 3.93 -6.86
CA GLY A 50 8.54 4.20 -5.57
C GLY A 50 8.15 5.53 -4.92
N VAL A 51 7.92 6.59 -5.71
CA VAL A 51 7.43 7.89 -5.21
C VAL A 51 6.04 7.75 -4.62
N TYR A 52 5.12 7.07 -5.31
CA TYR A 52 3.77 6.84 -4.80
C TYR A 52 3.75 5.90 -3.59
N THR A 53 4.54 4.84 -3.59
CA THR A 53 4.68 3.94 -2.43
C THR A 53 5.15 4.69 -1.20
N ARG A 54 6.11 5.62 -1.34
CA ARG A 54 6.55 6.44 -0.19
C ARG A 54 5.44 7.34 0.32
N LYS A 55 4.65 7.97 -0.58
CA LYS A 55 3.48 8.75 -0.17
C LYS A 55 2.47 7.89 0.60
N CYS A 56 2.23 6.65 0.16
CA CYS A 56 1.37 5.70 0.85
C CYS A 56 1.88 5.39 2.26
N ALA A 57 3.19 5.12 2.38
CA ALA A 57 3.83 4.81 3.66
C ALA A 57 3.66 5.94 4.68
N TYR A 58 3.76 7.21 4.26
CA TYR A 58 3.50 8.35 5.15
C TYR A 58 2.06 8.37 5.68
N HIS A 59 1.07 8.05 4.84
CA HIS A 59 -0.32 7.97 5.30
C HIS A 59 -0.54 6.80 6.26
N ILE A 60 0.09 5.65 6.02
CA ILE A 60 0.05 4.48 6.94
C ILE A 60 0.71 4.82 8.29
N GLU A 61 1.87 5.47 8.27
CA GLU A 61 2.56 5.91 9.49
C GLU A 61 1.71 6.91 10.28
N THR A 62 1.09 7.87 9.57
CA THR A 62 0.17 8.84 10.18
C THR A 62 -1.03 8.12 10.82
N LEU A 63 -1.60 7.12 10.14
CA LEU A 63 -2.71 6.33 10.68
C LEU A 63 -2.29 5.56 11.93
N ASN A 64 -1.12 4.91 11.90
CA ASN A 64 -0.61 4.15 13.04
C ASN A 64 -0.42 5.03 14.29
N GLY A 65 0.10 6.26 14.11
CA GLY A 65 0.21 7.22 15.21
C GLY A 65 -1.14 7.64 15.83
N HIS A 66 -2.24 7.60 15.06
CA HIS A 66 -3.58 7.85 15.59
C HIS A 66 -4.16 6.65 16.36
N LEU A 67 -3.73 5.43 16.04
CA LEU A 67 -4.17 4.20 16.72
C LEU A 67 -3.49 4.02 18.08
N GLU A 68 -2.18 4.28 18.17
CA GLU A 68 -1.41 4.16 19.42
C GLU A 68 -1.85 5.16 20.49
N ALA A 69 -2.48 6.27 20.10
CA ALA A 69 -2.88 7.35 21.00
C ALA A 69 -4.28 7.17 21.62
N LYS A 70 -5.03 6.10 21.30
CA LYS A 70 -6.47 6.04 21.62
C LYS A 70 -6.94 4.63 22.01
N ASP A 71 -6.92 4.37 23.30
CA ASP A 71 -7.73 3.33 23.94
C ASP A 71 -8.71 3.99 24.92
N GLU A 72 -9.88 3.37 25.14
CA GLU A 72 -10.95 3.80 26.07
C GLU A 72 -11.99 4.82 25.57
N ALA A 73 -12.81 4.46 24.58
CA ALA A 73 -14.25 4.83 24.57
C ALA A 73 -14.99 4.07 23.46
N HIS A 74 -16.00 3.29 23.83
CA HIS A 74 -16.89 2.60 22.90
C HIS A 74 -18.13 3.48 22.68
N SER A 75 -18.19 4.24 21.59
CA SER A 75 -19.37 5.04 21.23
C SER A 75 -20.19 4.38 20.13
N LYS A 76 -21.50 4.64 20.16
CA LYS A 76 -22.44 4.29 19.09
C LYS A 76 -21.98 4.81 17.72
N PHE A 77 -21.24 5.91 17.69
CA PHE A 77 -20.64 6.44 16.47
C PHE A 77 -19.57 5.50 15.89
N LYS A 78 -18.64 5.00 16.73
CA LYS A 78 -17.63 4.02 16.32
C LYS A 78 -18.26 2.73 15.82
N GLU A 79 -19.29 2.22 16.52
CA GLU A 79 -20.02 1.02 16.10
C GLU A 79 -20.65 1.18 14.71
N ALA A 80 -21.26 2.35 14.43
CA ALA A 80 -21.93 2.61 13.15
C ALA A 80 -20.96 2.59 11.95
N ILE A 81 -19.70 2.98 12.14
CA ILE A 81 -18.71 3.08 11.06
C ILE A 81 -17.70 1.92 11.05
N LYS A 82 -17.75 1.03 12.06
CA LYS A 82 -16.77 -0.04 12.27
C LYS A 82 -16.66 -0.96 11.06
N GLU A 83 -17.78 -1.49 10.59
CA GLU A 83 -17.82 -2.46 9.49
C GLU A 83 -17.24 -1.90 8.17
N PRO A 84 -17.63 -0.70 7.71
CA PRO A 84 -16.99 -0.07 6.55
C PRO A 84 -15.48 0.12 6.72
N CYS A 85 -15.02 0.55 7.90
CA CYS A 85 -13.59 0.78 8.17
C CYS A 85 -12.78 -0.53 8.16
N MET A 86 -13.33 -1.61 8.74
CA MET A 86 -12.74 -2.93 8.72
C MET A 86 -12.62 -3.47 7.30
N THR A 87 -13.68 -3.31 6.51
CA THR A 87 -13.70 -3.73 5.10
C THR A 87 -12.67 -2.96 4.27
N MET A 88 -12.65 -1.63 4.39
CA MET A 88 -11.65 -0.76 3.75
C MET A 88 -10.21 -1.20 4.08
N SER A 89 -9.92 -1.45 5.37
CA SER A 89 -8.59 -1.84 5.85
C SER A 89 -8.16 -3.20 5.32
N SER A 90 -9.07 -4.17 5.33
CA SER A 90 -8.83 -5.52 4.82
C SER A 90 -8.58 -5.51 3.32
N GLU A 91 -9.44 -4.85 2.54
CA GLU A 91 -9.31 -4.79 1.09
C GLU A 91 -8.07 -4.00 0.64
N VAL A 92 -7.76 -2.86 1.27
CA VAL A 92 -6.54 -2.11 0.92
C VAL A 92 -5.27 -2.88 1.29
N GLY A 93 -5.28 -3.64 2.38
CA GLY A 93 -4.19 -4.55 2.75
C GLY A 93 -3.95 -5.62 1.68
N LYS A 94 -5.03 -6.20 1.12
CA LYS A 94 -4.94 -7.16 0.01
C LYS A 94 -4.36 -6.52 -1.25
N VAL A 95 -4.80 -5.31 -1.61
CA VAL A 95 -4.23 -4.54 -2.73
C VAL A 95 -2.73 -4.37 -2.55
N LEU A 96 -2.29 -3.80 -1.42
CA LEU A 96 -0.87 -3.51 -1.19
C LEU A 96 -0.01 -4.78 -1.18
N LYS A 97 -0.51 -5.87 -0.60
CA LYS A 97 0.17 -7.19 -0.60
C LYS A 97 0.33 -7.74 -2.02
N GLU A 98 -0.72 -7.66 -2.83
CA GLU A 98 -0.68 -8.09 -4.22
C GLU A 98 0.28 -7.24 -5.06
N LEU A 99 0.20 -5.91 -4.94
CA LEU A 99 1.08 -4.98 -5.67
C LEU A 99 2.56 -5.20 -5.30
N GLY A 100 2.88 -5.39 -4.03
CA GLY A 100 4.23 -5.73 -3.58
C GLY A 100 4.72 -7.07 -4.15
N SER A 101 3.84 -8.07 -4.21
CA SER A 101 4.15 -9.37 -4.80
C SER A 101 4.32 -9.29 -6.32
N SER A 102 3.50 -8.49 -6.99
CA SER A 102 3.57 -8.21 -8.42
C SER A 102 4.93 -7.64 -8.80
N LEU A 103 5.40 -6.61 -8.09
CA LEU A 103 6.72 -6.01 -8.30
C LEU A 103 7.86 -7.01 -8.05
N LYS A 104 7.79 -7.77 -6.95
CA LYS A 104 8.81 -8.76 -6.57
C LYS A 104 8.92 -9.90 -7.59
N LEU A 105 7.77 -10.35 -8.09
CA LEU A 105 7.72 -11.51 -8.98
C LEU A 105 7.78 -11.13 -10.46
N MET A 106 7.53 -9.86 -10.79
CA MET A 106 7.26 -9.35 -12.15
C MET A 106 6.06 -10.05 -12.78
N ILE A 107 4.98 -10.14 -12.01
CA ILE A 107 3.71 -10.76 -12.40
C ILE A 107 2.63 -9.68 -12.43
N TYR A 108 1.74 -9.71 -13.42
CA TYR A 108 0.63 -8.76 -13.53
C TYR A 108 -0.33 -8.86 -12.32
N PRO A 109 -0.72 -7.74 -11.66
CA PRO A 109 -1.60 -7.77 -10.50
C PRO A 109 -3.08 -7.89 -10.91
N SER A 110 -3.50 -9.09 -11.29
CA SER A 110 -4.83 -9.34 -11.88
C SER A 110 -6.03 -9.14 -10.94
N SER A 111 -5.86 -9.27 -9.62
CA SER A 111 -6.96 -9.13 -8.64
C SER A 111 -7.01 -7.75 -7.98
N SER A 112 -5.96 -6.93 -8.14
CA SER A 112 -5.86 -5.61 -7.51
C SER A 112 -7.05 -4.69 -7.83
N ALA A 113 -7.52 -4.70 -9.08
CA ALA A 113 -8.67 -3.92 -9.52
C ALA A 113 -9.98 -4.32 -8.81
N VAL A 114 -10.15 -5.60 -8.48
CA VAL A 114 -11.33 -6.09 -7.75
C VAL A 114 -11.30 -5.58 -6.32
N HIS A 115 -10.15 -5.68 -5.65
CA HIS A 115 -9.99 -5.18 -4.28
C HIS A 115 -10.13 -3.65 -4.21
N ILE A 116 -9.62 -2.90 -5.20
CA ILE A 116 -9.83 -1.44 -5.30
C ILE A 116 -11.33 -1.10 -5.46
N LYS A 117 -12.07 -1.87 -6.27
CA LYS A 117 -13.53 -1.69 -6.41
C LYS A 117 -14.23 -1.89 -5.07
N ASN A 118 -13.90 -2.96 -4.34
CA ASN A 118 -14.45 -3.23 -3.01
C ASN A 118 -14.11 -2.11 -2.02
N CYS A 119 -12.89 -1.57 -2.05
CA CYS A 119 -12.51 -0.40 -1.25
C CYS A 119 -13.42 0.80 -1.53
N LYS A 120 -13.70 1.10 -2.80
CA LYS A 120 -14.56 2.23 -3.19
C LYS A 120 -16.01 2.03 -2.72
N GLU A 121 -16.53 0.81 -2.82
CA GLU A 121 -17.86 0.48 -2.30
C GLU A 121 -17.91 0.69 -0.78
N ALA A 122 -16.89 0.22 -0.04
CA ALA A 122 -16.80 0.42 1.40
C ALA A 122 -16.64 1.90 1.81
N VAL A 123 -16.01 2.74 0.98
CA VAL A 123 -15.97 4.20 1.16
C VAL A 123 -17.37 4.82 1.05
N GLU A 124 -18.19 4.37 0.10
CA GLU A 124 -19.57 4.85 -0.03
C GLU A 124 -20.45 4.39 1.14
N GLU A 125 -20.26 3.16 1.63
CA GLU A 125 -20.90 2.66 2.84
C GLU A 125 -20.50 3.49 4.07
N LEU A 126 -19.21 3.80 4.22
CA LEU A 126 -18.70 4.68 5.27
C LEU A 126 -19.36 6.07 5.21
N ASN A 127 -19.41 6.69 4.02
CA ASN A 127 -20.04 8.00 3.83
C ASN A 127 -21.53 7.97 4.18
N THR A 128 -22.21 6.87 3.87
CA THR A 128 -23.63 6.68 4.22
C THR A 128 -23.81 6.54 5.73
N ALA A 129 -22.98 5.72 6.38
CA ALA A 129 -22.98 5.53 7.84
C ALA A 129 -22.66 6.83 8.59
N LEU A 130 -21.68 7.61 8.10
CA LEU A 130 -21.34 8.92 8.65
C LEU A 130 -22.52 9.90 8.56
N ARG A 131 -23.20 9.98 7.41
CA ARG A 131 -24.37 10.85 7.27
C ARG A 131 -25.53 10.43 8.18
N ALA A 132 -25.77 9.13 8.31
CA ALA A 132 -26.81 8.61 9.20
C ALA A 132 -26.51 8.89 10.67
N SER A 133 -25.23 8.80 11.06
CA SER A 133 -24.81 9.04 12.44
C SER A 133 -24.82 10.53 12.80
N MET A 134 -24.48 11.45 11.88
CA MET A 134 -24.52 12.90 12.12
C MET A 134 -25.90 13.47 12.53
N VAL A 135 -26.97 12.67 12.44
CA VAL A 135 -28.31 13.01 12.95
C VAL A 135 -28.39 12.89 14.49
N ALA A 136 -27.46 12.17 15.12
CA ALA A 136 -27.38 12.01 16.57
C ALA A 136 -26.39 13.00 17.22
N GLU A 137 -26.68 13.39 18.47
CA GLU A 137 -25.77 14.18 19.29
C GLU A 137 -24.64 13.29 19.84
N TYR A 138 -23.40 13.69 19.57
CA TYR A 138 -22.19 13.01 19.99
C TYR A 138 -21.17 14.02 20.52
N ASP A 139 -20.27 13.57 21.40
CA ASP A 139 -19.17 14.41 21.86
C ASP A 139 -18.18 14.68 20.72
N ILE A 140 -18.02 15.96 20.38
CA ILE A 140 -17.13 16.45 19.33
C ILE A 140 -15.69 15.97 19.58
N GLN A 141 -15.25 15.90 20.84
CA GLN A 141 -13.90 15.47 21.20
C GLN A 141 -13.66 13.98 20.90
N GLU A 142 -14.71 13.15 20.97
CA GLU A 142 -14.61 11.73 20.68
C GLU A 142 -14.62 11.44 19.17
N ILE A 143 -15.40 12.21 18.41
CA ILE A 143 -15.60 12.05 16.96
C ILE A 143 -14.37 12.49 16.17
N ILE A 144 -13.74 13.61 16.55
CA ILE A 144 -12.66 14.22 15.75
C ILE A 144 -11.57 13.21 15.36
N PRO A 145 -10.97 12.44 16.31
CA PRO A 145 -9.91 11.51 15.94
C PRO A 145 -10.44 10.34 15.10
N VAL A 146 -11.71 9.95 15.27
CA VAL A 146 -12.30 8.87 14.48
C VAL A 146 -12.46 9.32 13.02
N ILE A 147 -12.98 10.53 12.77
CA ILE A 147 -13.07 11.10 11.43
C ILE A 147 -11.68 11.31 10.82
N ALA A 148 -10.70 11.74 11.61
CA ALA A 148 -9.33 11.90 11.12
C ALA A 148 -8.75 10.56 10.65
N SER A 149 -8.86 9.50 11.46
CA SER A 149 -8.38 8.16 11.09
C SER A 149 -9.09 7.60 9.85
N THR A 150 -10.40 7.79 9.71
CA THR A 150 -11.12 7.33 8.51
C THR A 150 -10.73 8.13 7.27
N SER A 151 -10.53 9.44 7.39
CA SER A 151 -10.03 10.27 6.30
C SER A 151 -8.64 9.83 5.84
N ILE A 152 -7.74 9.49 6.76
CA ILE A 152 -6.41 8.98 6.42
C ILE A 152 -6.53 7.63 5.70
N LEU A 153 -7.41 6.74 6.16
CA LEU A 153 -7.66 5.44 5.51
C LEU A 153 -8.15 5.61 4.06
N VAL A 154 -9.02 6.59 3.80
CA VAL A 154 -9.44 6.96 2.43
C VAL A 154 -8.25 7.43 1.58
N GLU A 155 -7.33 8.21 2.14
CA GLU A 155 -6.11 8.63 1.43
C GLU A 155 -5.18 7.45 1.12
N ILE A 156 -5.08 6.45 2.01
CA ILE A 156 -4.33 5.22 1.75
C ILE A 156 -4.93 4.46 0.57
N ILE A 157 -6.26 4.34 0.48
CA ILE A 157 -6.95 3.69 -0.65
C ILE A 157 -6.65 4.41 -1.96
N LYS A 158 -6.76 5.74 -2.00
CA LYS A 158 -6.42 6.54 -3.20
C LYS A 158 -4.96 6.34 -3.60
N CYS A 159 -4.07 6.24 -2.62
CA CYS A 159 -2.67 6.00 -2.88
C CYS A 159 -2.43 4.58 -3.43
N ALA A 160 -3.10 3.56 -2.89
CA ALA A 160 -3.04 2.20 -3.39
C ALA A 160 -3.55 2.09 -4.84
N GLU A 161 -4.62 2.81 -5.18
CA GLU A 161 -5.12 2.93 -6.55
C GLU A 161 -4.08 3.56 -7.48
N THR A 162 -3.48 4.68 -7.08
CA THR A 162 -2.42 5.35 -7.87
C THR A 162 -1.20 4.45 -8.08
N ILE A 163 -0.81 3.67 -7.06
CA ILE A 163 0.27 2.69 -7.17
C ILE A 163 -0.12 1.57 -8.13
N SER A 164 -1.37 1.08 -8.06
CA SER A 164 -1.90 0.06 -8.96
C SER A 164 -1.81 0.50 -10.42
N GLU A 165 -2.30 1.70 -10.74
CA GLU A 165 -2.20 2.29 -12.08
C GLU A 165 -0.75 2.39 -12.56
N ALA A 166 0.16 2.87 -11.70
CA ALA A 166 1.58 2.96 -12.02
C ALA A 166 2.24 1.59 -12.25
N ILE A 167 1.83 0.56 -11.49
CA ILE A 167 2.30 -0.82 -11.67
C ILE A 167 1.71 -1.42 -12.94
N GLU A 168 0.47 -1.13 -13.30
CA GLU A 168 -0.11 -1.56 -14.56
C GLU A 168 0.63 -0.97 -15.76
N GLU A 169 0.94 0.33 -15.75
CA GLU A 169 1.80 0.97 -16.75
C GLU A 169 3.17 0.30 -16.82
N LEU A 170 3.80 0.11 -15.66
CA LEU A 170 5.10 -0.53 -15.55
C LEU A 170 5.07 -1.97 -16.09
N SER A 171 4.01 -2.72 -15.80
CA SER A 171 3.85 -4.11 -16.20
C SER A 171 3.81 -4.26 -17.73
N LYS A 172 3.19 -3.28 -18.42
CA LYS A 172 3.13 -3.22 -19.89
C LYS A 172 4.51 -2.98 -20.48
N GLN A 173 5.29 -2.08 -19.89
CA GLN A 173 6.63 -1.74 -20.38
C GLN A 173 7.71 -2.78 -20.03
N ALA A 174 7.62 -3.38 -18.84
CA ALA A 174 8.56 -4.38 -18.35
C ALA A 174 8.18 -5.81 -18.74
N HIS A 175 7.09 -6.00 -19.48
CA HIS A 175 6.57 -7.29 -19.93
C HIS A 175 6.37 -8.28 -18.77
N PHE A 176 5.63 -7.86 -17.74
CA PHE A 176 5.29 -8.75 -16.62
C PHE A 176 4.53 -9.98 -17.11
N LEU A 177 4.74 -11.09 -16.41
CA LEU A 177 4.06 -12.34 -16.72
C LEU A 177 2.59 -12.25 -16.33
N ASN A 178 1.70 -12.61 -17.24
CA ASN A 178 0.27 -12.73 -16.95
C ASN A 178 -0.07 -14.16 -16.49
N ILE A 179 0.52 -14.55 -15.37
CA ILE A 179 0.26 -15.83 -14.71
C ILE A 179 -0.33 -15.44 -13.36
N GLY A 180 -1.54 -15.89 -13.04
CA GLY A 180 -2.17 -15.57 -11.76
C GLY A 180 -1.21 -15.82 -10.59
N LEU A 181 -1.22 -14.93 -9.59
CA LEU A 181 -0.30 -15.02 -8.46
C LEU A 181 -0.43 -16.41 -7.81
N PRO A 182 0.67 -17.19 -7.64
CA PRO A 182 0.56 -18.52 -7.04
C PRO A 182 -0.06 -18.43 -5.64
N GLN A 183 -1.16 -19.15 -5.41
CA GLN A 183 -1.90 -19.16 -4.14
C GLN A 183 -1.01 -19.55 -2.94
N MET A 184 0.12 -20.20 -3.17
CA MET A 184 1.07 -20.67 -2.14
C MET A 184 1.95 -19.56 -1.51
N LEU A 185 2.02 -18.34 -2.09
CA LEU A 185 2.76 -17.21 -1.49
C LEU A 185 1.88 -16.32 -0.61
N VAL A 186 0.60 -16.64 -0.48
CA VAL A 186 -0.33 -15.95 0.41
C VAL A 186 -0.08 -16.34 1.88
N SER A 187 0.55 -17.49 2.16
CA SER A 187 0.60 -18.13 3.48
C SER A 187 2.00 -18.49 4.00
N GLY A 188 3.06 -17.75 3.65
CA GLY A 188 4.44 -18.14 3.95
C GLY A 188 5.37 -16.99 4.29
N GLY A 189 4.99 -16.17 5.25
CA GLY A 189 5.84 -15.22 5.96
C GLY A 189 5.18 -15.01 7.31
N GLU A 190 5.93 -15.19 8.38
CA GLU A 190 5.50 -15.06 9.79
C GLU A 190 4.52 -13.90 9.97
N GLU A 191 3.51 -14.13 10.81
CA GLU A 191 2.46 -13.19 11.21
C GLU A 191 3.02 -11.92 11.86
N GLU A 192 3.60 -11.03 11.07
CA GLU A 192 3.24 -9.61 11.19
C GLU A 192 2.18 -9.37 10.11
N SER A 193 1.02 -9.95 10.39
CA SER A 193 -0.22 -9.46 9.81
C SER A 193 -0.19 -7.97 10.05
N ILE A 194 -0.09 -7.18 8.96
CA ILE A 194 -0.62 -5.82 8.95
C ILE A 194 -2.15 -6.00 9.06
N THR A 195 -2.60 -6.57 10.17
CA THR A 195 -3.87 -6.26 10.79
C THR A 195 -3.65 -4.81 11.16
N ILE A 196 -4.03 -3.91 10.26
CA ILE A 196 -4.43 -2.60 10.73
C ILE A 196 -5.65 -2.93 11.59
N THR A 197 -5.43 -3.18 12.88
CA THR A 197 -6.48 -3.32 13.88
C THR A 197 -7.08 -1.93 14.01
N ILE A 198 -7.91 -1.55 13.04
CA ILE A 198 -8.78 -0.40 13.16
C ILE A 198 -10.03 -0.93 13.85
N LEU A 199 -10.11 -0.69 15.17
CA LEU A 199 -11.25 -0.93 16.08
C LEU A 199 -11.39 -2.34 16.66
#